data_AF-A0A3D5X705-F1
#
_entry.id   AF-A0A3D5X705-F1
#
_cell.length_a   1.000
_cell.length_b   1.000
_cell.length_c   1.000
_cell.angle_alpha   90.00
_cell.angle_beta   90.00
_cell.angle_gamma   90.00
#
_symmetry.space_group_name_H-M   'P 1'
#
loop_
_entity.id
_entity.type
_entity.pdbx_description
1 polymer ?
#
loop_
_entity_poly.entity_id
_entity_poly.type
_entity_poly.pdbx_seq_one_letter_code
_entity_poly.pdbx_strand_id
1 'polypeptide(L)'
;FDVHRMLYDWLIEKLEIFQSNQYEFARLNLTYTVMSKRKLLQLVEEGYVSGWDDPRMPTICGLRRRGYTPESIRVFAERVGVAKRDNVIDLSLLEFCLREDLNKSAQRRMAVLNPLKVVITNYPE
;
A
#
# COMPACT_ATOMS: atom_id res chain seq x y z
N PHE A 1 21.29 3.07 7.11
CA PHE A 1 21.54 3.07 8.57
C PHE A 1 22.67 2.15 8.96
N ASP A 2 23.07 1.25 8.06
CA ASP A 2 24.16 0.29 8.23
C ASP A 2 25.47 0.92 8.68
N VAL A 3 25.82 2.10 8.14
CA VAL A 3 27.04 2.85 8.51
C VAL A 3 27.01 3.35 9.97
N HIS A 4 25.82 3.52 10.56
CA HIS A 4 25.65 4.02 11.92
C HIS A 4 25.66 2.92 12.98
N ARG A 5 25.76 1.63 12.60
CA ARG A 5 25.74 0.53 13.57
C ARG A 5 26.86 0.65 14.59
N MET A 6 28.06 1.01 14.16
CA MET A 6 29.20 1.22 15.07
C MET A 6 28.92 2.29 16.13
N LEU A 7 28.21 3.36 15.77
CA LEU A 7 27.81 4.40 16.71
C LEU A 7 26.71 3.92 17.66
N TYR A 8 25.75 3.14 17.15
CA TYR A 8 24.69 2.51 17.94
C TYR A 8 25.29 1.58 19.02
N ASP A 9 26.20 0.69 18.61
CA ASP A 9 26.88 -0.25 19.50
C ASP A 9 27.74 0.48 20.54
N TRP A 10 28.45 1.53 20.12
CA TRP A 10 29.25 2.37 21.02
C TRP A 10 28.39 3.04 22.10
N LEU A 11 27.22 3.58 21.74
CA LEU A 11 26.30 4.20 22.71
C LEU A 11 25.80 3.17 23.73
N ILE A 12 25.49 1.95 23.30
CA ILE A 12 25.08 0.86 24.20
C ILE A 12 26.19 0.53 25.19
N GLU A 13 27.42 0.39 24.70
CA GLU A 13 28.59 0.10 25.53
C GLU A 13 28.83 1.22 26.57
N LYS A 14 28.82 2.49 26.14
CA LYS A 14 29.13 3.62 27.03
C LYS A 14 28.05 3.97 28.02
N LEU A 15 26.79 3.67 27.71
CA LEU A 15 25.67 3.89 28.62
C LEU A 15 25.39 2.68 29.51
N GLU A 16 26.10 1.56 29.32
CA GLU A 16 25.93 0.31 30.07
C GLU A 16 24.46 -0.19 30.09
N ILE A 17 23.75 0.02 28.98
CA ILE A 17 22.34 -0.35 28.82
C ILE A 17 22.18 -1.74 28.21
N PHE A 18 20.93 -2.22 28.16
CA PHE A 18 20.59 -3.51 27.55
C PHE A 18 21.18 -3.63 26.14
N GLN A 19 21.88 -4.75 25.90
CA GLN A 19 22.60 -5.02 24.67
C GLN A 19 21.65 -5.43 23.53
N SER A 20 20.92 -4.43 23.03
CA SER A 20 20.06 -4.58 21.86
C SER A 20 20.89 -4.64 20.57
N ASN A 21 20.41 -5.39 19.58
CA ASN A 21 21.06 -5.54 18.29
C ASN A 21 20.29 -4.78 17.21
N GLN A 22 21.00 -4.04 16.35
CA GLN A 22 20.42 -3.38 15.19
C GLN A 22 20.48 -4.31 13.97
N TYR A 23 19.30 -4.61 13.40
CA TYR A 23 19.16 -5.36 12.15
C TYR A 23 18.44 -4.51 11.11
N GLU A 24 19.13 -4.21 10.02
CA GLU A 24 18.63 -3.42 8.92
C GLU A 24 18.17 -4.31 7.77
N PHE A 25 17.12 -3.84 7.10
CA PHE A 25 16.59 -4.42 5.88
C PHE A 25 16.30 -3.31 4.88
N ALA A 26 16.23 -3.68 3.61
CA ALA A 26 15.96 -2.75 2.53
C ALA A 26 14.57 -2.15 2.65
N ARG A 27 14.44 -0.90 2.19
CA ARG A 27 13.14 -0.23 2.20
C ARG A 27 12.27 -0.79 1.07
N LEU A 28 10.97 -0.91 1.35
CA LEU A 28 9.98 -1.18 0.33
C LEU A 28 9.77 0.08 -0.52
N ASN A 29 10.15 -0.01 -1.80
CA ASN A 29 9.82 1.00 -2.80
C ASN A 29 8.83 0.41 -3.82
N LEU A 30 7.84 1.19 -4.22
CA LEU A 30 6.84 0.81 -5.21
C LEU A 30 7.06 1.58 -6.52
N THR A 31 6.89 0.91 -7.66
CA THR A 31 6.79 1.58 -8.97
C THR A 31 5.54 2.45 -9.02
N TYR A 32 5.53 3.45 -9.92
CA TYR A 32 4.41 4.37 -10.16
C TYR A 32 3.89 5.11 -8.92
N THR A 33 4.68 5.14 -7.86
CA THR A 33 4.26 5.64 -6.56
C THR A 33 5.25 6.69 -6.05
N VAL A 34 4.73 7.77 -5.47
CA VAL A 34 5.54 8.80 -4.83
C VAL A 34 5.42 8.67 -3.32
N MET A 35 6.54 8.37 -2.65
CA MET A 35 6.56 8.17 -1.19
C MET A 35 7.03 9.41 -0.40
N SER A 36 7.55 10.43 -1.08
CA SER A 36 8.08 11.62 -0.41
C SER A 36 6.95 12.48 0.15
N LYS A 37 6.94 12.71 1.47
CA LYS A 37 5.98 13.59 2.15
C LYS A 37 5.87 14.96 1.49
N ARG A 38 7.00 15.56 1.08
CA ARG A 38 7.00 16.88 0.42
C ARG A 38 6.23 16.86 -0.91
N LYS A 39 6.46 15.84 -1.73
CA LYS A 39 5.76 15.69 -3.02
C LYS A 39 4.27 15.37 -2.81
N LEU A 40 3.95 14.54 -1.82
CA LEU A 40 2.57 14.24 -1.47
C LEU A 40 1.82 15.48 -0.95
N LEU A 41 2.47 16.31 -0.13
CA LEU A 41 1.92 17.58 0.32
C LEU A 41 1.64 18.52 -0.86
N GLN A 42 2.56 18.62 -1.81
CA GLN A 42 2.38 19.42 -3.03
C GLN A 42 1.11 18.98 -3.80
N LEU A 43 0.87 17.67 -3.95
CA LEU A 43 -0.35 17.17 -4.62
C LEU A 43 -1.64 17.59 -3.92
N VAL A 44 -1.62 17.69 -2.59
CA VAL A 44 -2.76 18.13 -1.78
C VAL A 44 -2.95 19.65 -1.91
N GLU A 45 -1.88 20.43 -1.77
CA GLU A 45 -1.92 21.90 -1.84
C GLU A 45 -2.32 22.41 -3.23
N GLU A 46 -1.85 21.75 -4.29
CA GLU A 46 -2.19 22.09 -5.68
C GLU A 46 -3.54 21.49 -6.13
N GLY A 47 -4.24 20.76 -5.26
CA GLY A 47 -5.60 20.26 -5.51
C GLY A 47 -5.71 19.09 -6.50
N TYR A 48 -4.60 18.42 -6.85
CA TYR A 48 -4.63 17.21 -7.68
C TYR A 48 -5.34 16.04 -6.99
N VAL A 49 -5.27 16.01 -5.66
CA VAL A 49 -5.98 15.06 -4.79
C VAL A 49 -6.87 15.79 -3.78
N SER A 50 -7.92 15.12 -3.33
CA SER A 50 -8.86 15.67 -2.36
C SER A 50 -8.29 15.80 -0.93
N GLY A 51 -7.21 15.10 -0.63
CA GLY A 51 -6.57 15.09 0.69
C GLY A 51 -5.61 13.92 0.87
N TRP A 52 -5.16 13.71 2.11
CA TRP A 52 -4.23 12.62 2.48
C TRP A 52 -4.84 11.23 2.40
N ASP A 53 -6.15 11.12 2.51
CA ASP A 53 -6.94 9.89 2.44
C ASP A 53 -7.54 9.65 1.05
N ASP A 54 -7.23 10.49 0.06
CA ASP A 54 -7.71 10.29 -1.32
C ASP A 54 -7.32 8.88 -1.82
N PRO A 55 -8.22 8.12 -2.47
CA PRO A 55 -7.92 6.77 -2.96
C PRO A 55 -6.70 6.67 -3.90
N ARG A 56 -6.28 7.77 -4.52
CA ARG A 56 -5.09 7.83 -5.39
C ARG A 56 -3.79 8.00 -4.59
N MET A 57 -3.87 8.33 -3.31
CA MET A 57 -2.71 8.49 -2.44
C MET A 57 -2.17 7.14 -1.99
N PRO A 58 -0.83 6.95 -1.93
CA PRO A 58 -0.22 5.71 -1.49
C PRO A 58 -0.13 5.58 0.05
N THR A 59 -0.88 6.43 0.77
CA THR A 59 -0.98 6.38 2.23
C THR A 59 -1.83 5.19 2.64
N ILE A 60 -1.59 4.65 3.85
CA ILE A 60 -2.43 3.57 4.39
C ILE A 60 -3.89 4.02 4.51
N CYS A 61 -4.16 5.28 4.85
CA CYS A 61 -5.52 5.81 4.87
C CYS A 61 -6.14 5.90 3.46
N GLY A 62 -5.38 6.32 2.45
CA GLY A 62 -5.81 6.35 1.05
C GLY A 62 -6.12 4.96 0.52
N LEU A 63 -5.23 4.00 0.74
CA LEU A 63 -5.45 2.59 0.38
C LEU A 63 -6.69 2.01 1.08
N ARG A 64 -6.87 2.29 2.37
CA ARG A 64 -8.06 1.87 3.12
C ARG A 64 -9.33 2.45 2.52
N ARG A 65 -9.36 3.74 2.17
CA ARG A 65 -10.51 4.38 1.51
C ARG A 65 -10.75 3.85 0.10
N ARG A 66 -9.69 3.47 -0.63
CA ARG A 66 -9.77 2.81 -1.95
C ARG A 66 -10.40 1.43 -1.88
N GLY A 67 -10.44 0.80 -0.70
CA GLY A 67 -11.01 -0.53 -0.50
C GLY A 67 -9.98 -1.65 -0.37
N TYR A 68 -8.72 -1.34 -0.08
CA TYR A 68 -7.74 -2.37 0.27
C TYR A 68 -8.08 -3.00 1.62
N THR A 69 -8.03 -4.33 1.67
CA THR A 69 -8.20 -5.08 2.91
C THR A 69 -6.87 -5.18 3.66
N PRO A 70 -6.87 -5.20 5.01
CA PRO A 70 -5.67 -5.47 5.80
C PRO A 70 -4.98 -6.78 5.41
N GLU A 71 -5.77 -7.80 5.06
CA GLU A 71 -5.33 -9.13 4.62
C GLU A 71 -4.52 -9.03 3.32
N SER A 72 -5.03 -8.32 2.31
CA SER A 72 -4.33 -8.15 1.03
C SER A 72 -2.96 -7.47 1.20
N ILE A 73 -2.85 -6.48 2.09
CA ILE A 73 -1.60 -5.77 2.37
C ILE A 73 -0.61 -6.68 3.09
N ARG A 74 -1.07 -7.51 4.04
CA ARG A 74 -0.20 -8.49 4.73
C ARG A 74 0.33 -9.53 3.77
N VAL A 75 -0.53 -10.11 2.93
CA VAL A 75 -0.12 -11.07 1.90
C VAL A 75 0.88 -10.45 0.91
N PHE A 76 0.67 -9.19 0.53
CA PHE A 76 1.63 -8.46 -0.29
C PHE A 76 3.00 -8.34 0.41
N ALA A 77 3.02 -7.94 1.69
CA ALA A 77 4.26 -7.82 2.46
C ALA A 77 5.01 -9.16 2.59
N GLU A 78 4.27 -10.25 2.83
CA GLU A 78 4.82 -11.61 2.88
C GLU A 78 5.45 -12.04 1.54
N ARG A 79 4.80 -11.71 0.42
CA ARG A 79 5.29 -12.06 -0.93
C ARG A 79 6.53 -11.27 -1.33
N VAL A 80 6.61 -9.99 -0.97
CA VAL A 80 7.81 -9.19 -1.22
C VAL A 80 8.98 -9.74 -0.42
N GLY A 81 8.72 -10.18 0.82
CA GLY A 81 9.73 -10.71 1.71
C GLY A 81 10.71 -9.65 2.21
N VAL A 82 11.73 -10.11 2.93
CA VAL A 82 12.76 -9.24 3.52
C VAL A 82 14.09 -9.49 2.80
N ALA A 83 14.66 -8.42 2.25
CA ALA A 83 15.97 -8.45 1.61
C ALA A 83 16.86 -7.34 2.18
N LYS A 84 18.18 -7.51 2.08
CA LYS A 84 19.15 -6.44 2.40
C LYS A 84 19.43 -5.49 1.24
N ARG A 85 19.11 -5.90 0.01
CA ARG A 85 19.32 -5.09 -1.20
C ARG A 85 18.06 -4.30 -1.51
N ASP A 86 18.25 -3.04 -1.86
CA ASP A 86 17.16 -2.19 -2.33
C ASP A 86 16.51 -2.79 -3.57
N ASN A 87 15.19 -2.87 -3.55
CA ASN A 87 14.39 -3.36 -4.66
C ASN A 87 13.19 -2.44 -4.87
N VAL A 88 12.77 -2.31 -6.12
CA VAL A 88 11.56 -1.59 -6.50
C VAL A 88 10.53 -2.63 -6.94
N ILE A 89 9.46 -2.74 -6.16
CA ILE A 89 8.38 -3.70 -6.39
C ILE A 89 7.32 -3.07 -7.28
N ASP A 90 6.82 -3.85 -8.22
CA ASP A 90 5.77 -3.35 -9.11
C ASP A 90 4.42 -3.23 -8.37
N LEU A 91 3.72 -2.11 -8.59
CA LEU A 91 2.38 -1.86 -8.05
C LEU A 91 1.39 -2.96 -8.47
N SER A 92 1.60 -3.58 -9.63
CA SER A 92 0.79 -4.69 -10.14
C SER A 92 0.69 -5.86 -9.15
N LEU A 93 1.77 -6.13 -8.38
CA LEU A 93 1.76 -7.19 -7.36
C LEU A 93 0.83 -6.86 -6.19
N LEU A 94 0.80 -5.59 -5.78
CA LEU A 94 -0.10 -5.12 -4.72
C LEU A 94 -1.57 -5.22 -5.18
N GLU A 95 -1.87 -4.82 -6.41
CA GLU A 95 -3.21 -4.96 -6.98
C GLU A 95 -3.63 -6.43 -7.14
N PHE A 96 -2.69 -7.29 -7.51
CA PHE A 96 -2.91 -8.73 -7.59
C PHE A 96 -3.34 -9.31 -6.24
N CYS A 97 -2.63 -8.97 -5.16
CA CYS A 97 -2.98 -9.43 -3.80
C CYS A 97 -4.39 -9.00 -3.39
N LEU A 98 -4.81 -7.78 -3.75
CA LEU A 98 -6.16 -7.31 -3.50
C LEU A 98 -7.21 -8.08 -4.32
N ARG A 99 -6.96 -8.31 -5.61
CA ARG A 99 -7.89 -9.05 -6.48
C ARG A 99 -8.12 -10.47 -5.97
N GLU A 100 -7.06 -11.16 -5.55
CA GLU A 100 -7.16 -12.52 -5.01
C GLU A 100 -7.96 -12.60 -3.71
N ASP A 101 -7.79 -11.61 -2.84
CA ASP A 101 -8.51 -11.53 -1.58
C ASP A 101 -10.01 -11.23 -1.80
N LEU A 102 -10.31 -10.22 -2.62
CA LEU A 102 -11.68 -9.84 -2.94
C LEU A 102 -12.43 -10.90 -3.77
N ASN A 103 -11.73 -11.68 -4.61
CA ASN A 103 -12.37 -12.75 -5.37
C ASN A 103 -13.02 -13.82 -4.45
N LYS A 104 -12.49 -14.00 -3.23
CA LYS A 104 -12.99 -14.97 -2.25
C LYS A 104 -14.05 -14.39 -1.32
N SER A 105 -13.94 -13.11 -0.97
CA SER A 105 -14.77 -12.47 0.07
C SER A 105 -15.86 -11.55 -0.46
N ALA A 106 -15.67 -10.94 -1.65
CA ALA A 106 -16.59 -9.93 -2.17
C ALA A 106 -17.86 -10.58 -2.76
N GLN A 107 -19.01 -10.04 -2.34
CA GLN A 107 -20.30 -10.52 -2.84
C GLN A 107 -20.55 -10.01 -4.26
N ARG A 108 -20.94 -10.93 -5.17
CA ARG A 108 -21.27 -10.57 -6.55
C ARG A 108 -22.62 -9.86 -6.60
N ARG A 109 -22.67 -8.73 -7.30
CA ARG A 109 -23.85 -7.90 -7.53
C ARG A 109 -23.83 -7.40 -8.97
N MET A 110 -25.01 -7.14 -9.53
CA MET A 110 -25.15 -6.53 -10.86
C MET A 110 -25.30 -5.03 -10.70
N ALA A 111 -24.47 -4.27 -11.42
CA ALA A 111 -24.57 -2.82 -11.51
C ALA A 111 -24.30 -2.40 -12.95
N VAL A 112 -25.06 -1.43 -13.45
CA VAL A 112 -24.86 -0.83 -14.77
C VAL A 112 -24.44 0.61 -14.55
N LEU A 113 -23.18 0.93 -14.86
CA LEU A 113 -22.61 2.27 -14.61
C LEU A 113 -23.23 3.35 -15.50
N ASN A 114 -23.56 2.97 -16.74
CA ASN A 114 -24.23 3.85 -17.71
C ASN A 114 -25.48 3.14 -18.25
N PRO A 115 -26.63 3.27 -17.56
CA PRO A 115 -27.82 2.48 -17.87
C PRO A 115 -28.51 2.96 -19.15
N LEU A 116 -28.88 2.02 -20.01
CA LEU A 116 -29.82 2.23 -21.12
C LEU A 116 -31.14 1.58 -20.76
N LYS A 117 -32.23 2.33 -20.89
CA LYS A 117 -33.58 1.81 -20.61
C LYS A 117 -33.96 0.80 -21.69
N VAL A 118 -34.26 -0.42 -21.28
CA VAL A 118 -34.75 -1.49 -22.15
C VAL A 118 -36.18 -1.81 -21.77
N VAL A 119 -37.05 -1.98 -22.77
CA VAL A 119 -38.45 -2.41 -22.60
C VAL A 119 -38.59 -3.76 -23.29
N ILE A 120 -39.02 -4.78 -22.54
CA ILE A 120 -39.29 -6.10 -23.08
C ILE A 120 -40.78 -6.16 -23.42
N THR A 121 -41.11 -6.27 -24.72
CA THR A 121 -42.50 -6.20 -25.21
C THR A 121 -43.22 -7.54 -25.23
N ASN A 122 -42.50 -8.64 -25.04
CA ASN A 122 -42.99 -10.02 -25.20
C ASN A 122 -42.75 -10.88 -23.95
N TYR A 123 -42.63 -10.28 -22.77
CA TYR A 123 -42.47 -11.04 -21.53
C TYR A 123 -43.84 -11.66 -21.16
N PRO A 124 -43.98 -12.99 -21.09
CA PRO A 124 -45.18 -13.61 -20.54
C PRO A 124 -45.28 -13.23 -19.05
N GLU A 125 -46.44 -12.76 -18.59
CA GLU A 125 -46.66 -12.51 -17.15
C GLU A 125 -46.26 -13.71 -16.27
#